data_AF-A0A6B0UUU0-F1
#
_entry.id   AF-A0A6B0UUU0-F1
#
_cell.length_a   1.000
_cell.length_b   1.000
_cell.length_c   1.000
_cell.angle_alpha   90.00
_cell.angle_beta   90.00
_cell.angle_gamma   90.00
#
_symmetry.space_group_name_H-M   'P 1'
#
loop_
_entity.id
_entity.type
_entity.pdbx_description
1 polymer ?
#
loop_
_entity_poly.entity_id
_entity_poly.type
_entity_poly.pdbx_seq_one_letter_code
_entity_poly.pdbx_strand_id
1 'polypeptide(L)'
;MSDRLALPELQRRLIERSRHLGFVPYADTPLRGVRERSPSDSDTDSEDGASSEQRSAHGSTRARSSPDHEPPEPSRLGCTNWCTCGRCEAMPTIVESVCCREIPAATEKQPSGCITSNVRFHTLCLDDVVLDVVFHTLQDHGVRVENTR
;
A
#
# COMPACT_ATOMS: atom_id res chain seq x y z
N MET A 1 -11.42 -23.10 -17.44
CA MET A 1 -12.03 -21.75 -17.44
C MET A 1 -12.19 -21.35 -15.98
N SER A 2 -11.11 -20.84 -15.39
CA SER A 2 -11.02 -20.65 -13.94
C SER A 2 -11.68 -19.35 -13.52
N ASP A 3 -12.60 -19.44 -12.56
CA ASP A 3 -13.24 -18.34 -11.86
C ASP A 3 -12.20 -17.36 -11.29
N ARG A 4 -11.91 -16.29 -12.05
CA ARG A 4 -11.11 -15.16 -11.56
C ARG A 4 -12.02 -14.29 -10.70
N LEU A 5 -11.90 -14.46 -9.38
CA LEU A 5 -12.13 -13.44 -8.35
C LEU A 5 -13.45 -12.65 -8.48
N ALA A 6 -14.55 -13.21 -7.97
CA ALA A 6 -15.75 -12.43 -7.75
C ALA A 6 -15.49 -11.38 -6.65
N LEU A 7 -15.14 -10.15 -7.06
CA LEU A 7 -15.12 -8.97 -6.20
C LEU A 7 -16.43 -8.91 -5.39
N PRO A 8 -16.38 -8.68 -4.06
CA PRO A 8 -17.59 -8.50 -3.24
C PRO A 8 -18.54 -7.50 -3.90
N GLU A 9 -19.84 -7.73 -3.80
CA GLU A 9 -20.86 -6.93 -4.48
C GLU A 9 -20.70 -5.42 -4.22
N LEU A 10 -20.38 -5.06 -2.97
CA LEU A 10 -20.08 -3.70 -2.57
C LEU A 10 -18.93 -3.09 -3.39
N GLN A 11 -17.83 -3.82 -3.55
CA GLN A 11 -16.66 -3.33 -4.27
C GLN A 11 -16.98 -3.10 -5.75
N ARG A 12 -17.76 -3.99 -6.37
CA ARG A 12 -18.24 -3.77 -7.75
C ARG A 12 -19.10 -2.51 -7.86
N ARG A 13 -20.03 -2.32 -6.92
CA ARG A 13 -20.91 -1.14 -6.89
C ARG A 13 -20.12 0.16 -6.67
N LEU A 14 -19.09 0.12 -5.82
CA LEU A 14 -18.20 1.26 -5.57
C LEU A 14 -17.39 1.61 -6.83
N ILE A 15 -16.81 0.60 -7.51
CA ILE A 15 -16.07 0.81 -8.77
C ILE A 15 -16.98 1.39 -9.85
N GLU A 16 -18.21 0.90 -9.99
CA GLU A 16 -19.12 1.41 -11.03
C GLU A 16 -19.53 2.87 -10.78
N ARG A 17 -19.88 3.22 -9.53
CA ARG A 17 -20.28 4.60 -9.18
C ARG A 17 -19.13 5.59 -9.32
N SER A 18 -17.92 5.17 -9.00
CA SER A 18 -16.74 6.04 -9.07
C SER A 18 -16.28 6.31 -10.50
N ARG A 19 -16.50 5.39 -11.45
CA ARG A 19 -16.27 5.67 -12.88
C ARG A 19 -17.09 6.88 -13.36
N HIS A 20 -18.32 7.03 -12.88
CA HIS A 20 -19.16 8.21 -13.17
C HIS A 20 -18.57 9.52 -12.61
N LEU A 21 -17.72 9.43 -11.59
CA LEU A 21 -17.01 10.55 -10.99
C LEU A 21 -15.61 10.75 -11.61
N GLY A 22 -15.28 9.99 -12.66
CA GLY A 22 -13.99 10.07 -13.36
C GLY A 22 -12.81 9.60 -12.51
N PHE A 23 -13.01 8.60 -11.66
CA PHE A 23 -11.91 7.92 -10.95
C PHE A 23 -12.17 6.41 -10.81
N VAL A 24 -11.10 5.61 -10.69
CA VAL A 24 -11.19 4.18 -10.36
C VAL A 24 -10.57 3.96 -8.98
N PRO A 25 -11.38 3.68 -7.94
CA PRO A 25 -10.90 3.40 -6.60
C PRO A 25 -10.11 2.10 -6.62
N TYR A 26 -9.06 2.06 -5.80
CA TYR A 26 -8.20 0.90 -5.59
C TYR A 26 -7.36 0.43 -6.79
N ALA A 27 -7.33 1.16 -7.92
CA ALA A 27 -6.52 0.79 -9.09
C ALA A 27 -5.03 0.58 -8.73
N ASP A 28 -4.52 1.41 -7.82
CA ASP A 28 -3.12 1.38 -7.37
C ASP A 28 -2.97 0.89 -5.92
N THR A 29 -4.07 0.43 -5.30
CA THR A 29 -3.97 -0.11 -3.94
C THR A 29 -3.32 -1.49 -4.05
N PRO A 30 -2.12 -1.70 -3.47
CA PRO A 30 -1.49 -3.01 -3.49
C PRO A 30 -2.46 -3.97 -2.82
N LEU A 31 -3.05 -4.88 -3.59
CA LEU A 31 -3.87 -5.94 -3.01
C LEU A 31 -2.94 -6.70 -2.07
N ARG A 32 -3.28 -6.68 -0.78
CA ARG A 32 -2.56 -7.41 0.26
C ARG A 32 -2.53 -8.86 -0.21
N GLY A 33 -1.40 -9.31 -0.74
CA GLY A 33 -1.22 -10.67 -1.23
C GLY A 33 -1.58 -11.61 -0.09
N VAL A 34 -2.81 -12.14 -0.13
CA VAL A 34 -3.14 -13.37 0.56
C VAL A 34 -2.17 -14.34 -0.07
N ARG A 35 -1.22 -14.80 0.73
CA ARG A 35 -0.18 -15.74 0.33
C ARG A 35 -0.90 -16.85 -0.43
N GLU A 36 -0.78 -16.88 -1.75
CA GLU A 36 -1.09 -18.08 -2.50
C GLU A 36 -0.04 -19.09 -2.02
N ARG A 37 -0.41 -19.87 -1.02
CA ARG A 37 0.29 -21.11 -0.73
C ARG A 37 -0.06 -21.99 -1.92
N SER A 38 0.76 -21.91 -2.96
CA SER A 38 0.75 -22.86 -4.06
C SER A 38 0.73 -24.26 -3.47
N PRO A 39 -0.25 -25.13 -3.80
CA PRO A 39 -0.23 -26.53 -3.41
C PRO A 39 0.66 -27.26 -4.41
N SER A 40 1.96 -27.03 -4.34
CA SER A 40 2.92 -27.72 -5.19
C SER A 40 4.33 -27.58 -4.63
N ASP A 41 4.56 -28.19 -3.47
CA ASP A 41 5.87 -28.74 -3.13
C ASP A 41 5.58 -30.10 -2.49
N SER A 42 5.79 -31.14 -3.30
CA SER A 42 5.81 -32.53 -2.88
C SER A 42 7.12 -32.74 -2.14
N ASP A 43 7.11 -32.58 -0.82
CA ASP A 43 8.27 -32.89 0.01
C ASP A 43 8.38 -34.42 0.14
N THR A 44 9.29 -34.99 -0.65
CA THR A 44 9.87 -36.32 -0.44
C THR A 44 10.61 -36.35 0.90
N ASP A 45 10.17 -37.23 1.79
CA ASP A 45 10.87 -37.59 3.02
C ASP A 45 12.29 -38.11 2.73
N SER A 46 13.29 -37.49 3.34
CA SER A 46 14.55 -38.12 3.73
C SER A 46 15.15 -37.37 4.91
N GLU A 47 15.51 -38.15 5.92
CA GLU A 47 15.81 -37.79 7.29
C GLU A 47 17.25 -37.27 7.43
N ASP A 48 17.52 -36.40 8.41
CA ASP A 48 18.57 -36.63 9.42
C ASP A 48 18.74 -35.41 10.35
N GLY A 49 18.91 -35.72 11.65
CA GLY A 49 18.84 -34.78 12.75
C GLY A 49 20.15 -34.08 13.12
N ALA A 50 20.02 -33.04 13.94
CA ALA A 50 20.74 -32.85 15.21
C ALA A 50 20.51 -31.42 15.75
N SER A 51 20.20 -31.36 17.04
CA SER A 51 19.88 -30.20 17.85
C SER A 51 20.99 -29.15 17.93
N SER A 52 20.63 -27.86 18.00
CA SER A 52 21.09 -26.94 19.06
C SER A 52 20.38 -25.60 19.00
N GLU A 53 20.06 -25.11 20.19
CA GLU A 53 19.30 -23.92 20.50
C GLU A 53 20.04 -22.63 20.09
N GLN A 54 19.30 -21.62 19.61
CA GLN A 54 19.65 -20.22 19.86
C GLN A 54 18.45 -19.31 19.62
N ARG A 55 18.00 -18.69 20.71
CA ARG A 55 16.98 -17.65 20.76
C ARG A 55 17.53 -16.39 20.11
N SER A 56 16.77 -15.77 19.21
CA SER A 56 16.95 -14.35 18.89
C SER A 56 15.62 -13.72 18.51
N ALA A 57 15.11 -12.93 19.44
CA ALA A 57 14.00 -12.02 19.27
C ALA A 57 14.46 -10.87 18.37
N HIS A 58 14.11 -10.92 17.08
CA HIS A 58 14.12 -9.75 16.22
C HIS A 58 12.77 -9.70 15.52
N GLY A 59 11.84 -8.94 16.13
CA GLY A 59 10.58 -8.56 15.51
C GLY A 59 10.86 -7.71 14.28
N SER A 60 11.04 -8.37 13.14
CA SER A 60 11.13 -7.73 11.84
C SER A 60 9.73 -7.27 11.44
N THR A 61 9.40 -6.02 11.74
CA THR A 61 8.30 -5.32 11.09
C THR A 61 8.68 -5.13 9.62
N ARG A 62 8.49 -6.17 8.80
CA ARG A 62 8.55 -6.06 7.34
C ARG A 62 7.45 -5.09 6.91
N ALA A 63 7.80 -3.82 6.80
CA ALA A 63 7.12 -2.89 5.92
C ALA A 63 7.04 -3.59 4.56
N ARG A 64 5.82 -3.88 4.11
CA ARG A 64 5.61 -4.60 2.85
C ARG A 64 5.85 -3.59 1.74
N SER A 65 7.07 -3.58 1.22
CA SER A 65 7.41 -2.84 0.02
C SER A 65 6.43 -3.27 -1.07
N SER A 66 5.75 -2.30 -1.68
CA SER A 66 5.03 -2.55 -2.92
C SER A 66 6.07 -3.03 -3.95
N PRO A 67 5.80 -4.06 -4.77
CA PRO A 67 6.81 -4.71 -5.62
C PRO A 67 7.52 -3.79 -6.62
N ASP A 68 6.98 -2.59 -6.86
CA ASP A 68 7.35 -1.73 -7.99
C ASP A 68 8.19 -0.51 -7.61
N HIS A 69 8.63 -0.37 -6.34
CA HIS A 69 9.48 0.76 -5.93
C HIS A 69 10.80 0.28 -5.33
N GLU A 70 11.91 0.67 -5.97
CA GLU A 70 13.25 0.47 -5.44
C GLU A 70 13.37 1.17 -4.07
N PRO A 71 13.95 0.51 -3.05
CA PRO A 71 14.18 1.15 -1.76
C PRO A 71 15.03 2.42 -1.90
N PRO A 72 14.73 3.50 -1.17
CA PRO A 72 15.53 4.71 -1.21
C PRO A 72 16.97 4.49 -0.72
N GLU A 73 17.91 5.18 -1.35
CA GLU A 73 19.32 5.14 -0.97
C GLU A 73 19.57 5.71 0.44
N PRO A 74 20.53 5.16 1.22
CA PRO A 74 20.82 5.63 2.59
C PRO A 74 21.23 7.11 2.68
N SER A 75 21.78 7.65 1.59
CA SER A 75 22.22 9.05 1.46
C SER A 75 21.09 10.07 1.55
N ARG A 76 19.82 9.63 1.44
CA ARG A 76 18.64 10.48 1.50
C ARG A 76 18.21 10.83 2.93
N LEU A 77 18.71 10.10 3.93
CA LEU A 77 18.32 10.29 5.32
C LEU A 77 18.74 11.68 5.84
N GLY A 78 17.81 12.38 6.48
CA GLY A 78 18.08 13.69 7.08
C GLY A 78 18.20 14.86 6.08
N CYS A 79 17.92 14.65 4.79
CA CYS A 79 17.95 15.71 3.78
C CYS A 79 16.82 15.56 2.74
N THR A 80 16.64 16.58 1.90
CA THR A 80 15.55 16.67 0.89
C THR A 80 16.06 16.99 -0.52
N ASN A 81 17.36 16.85 -0.78
CA ASN A 81 17.98 17.12 -2.09
C ASN A 81 17.44 16.22 -3.23
N TRP A 82 16.91 15.05 -2.89
CA TRP A 82 16.25 14.10 -3.80
C TRP A 82 14.82 14.52 -4.17
N CYS A 83 14.24 15.50 -3.47
CA CYS A 83 12.89 15.96 -3.74
C CYS A 83 12.84 16.78 -5.03
N THR A 84 11.96 16.36 -5.95
CA THR A 84 11.67 17.09 -7.20
C THR A 84 10.28 17.73 -7.21
N CYS A 85 9.43 17.46 -6.20
CA CYS A 85 8.10 18.07 -6.09
C CYS A 85 8.08 19.39 -5.31
N GLY A 86 9.16 19.70 -4.57
CA GLY A 86 9.31 20.92 -3.77
C GLY A 86 8.54 20.95 -2.45
N ARG A 87 7.97 19.82 -1.99
CA ARG A 87 7.17 19.76 -0.75
C ARG A 87 7.55 18.61 0.20
N CYS A 88 8.57 17.82 -0.10
CA CYS A 88 9.02 16.77 0.81
C CYS A 88 9.83 17.37 1.97
N GLU A 89 9.76 16.71 3.11
CA GLU A 89 10.53 17.03 4.32
C GLU A 89 11.50 15.89 4.64
N ALA A 90 12.49 16.17 5.51
CA ALA A 90 13.43 15.15 5.96
C ALA A 90 12.69 14.14 6.87
N MET A 91 12.71 12.88 6.47
CA MET A 91 12.00 11.80 7.20
C MET A 91 12.92 11.09 8.20
N PRO A 92 12.36 10.54 9.30
CA PRO A 92 13.15 9.85 10.31
C PRO A 92 13.71 8.50 9.84
N THR A 93 13.12 7.91 8.78
CA THR A 93 13.60 6.64 8.21
C THR A 93 13.87 6.74 6.71
N ILE A 94 14.81 5.91 6.24
CA ILE A 94 15.19 5.86 4.81
C ILE A 94 14.01 5.44 3.95
N VAL A 95 13.22 4.46 4.40
CA VAL A 95 12.06 3.93 3.66
C VAL A 95 10.97 4.97 3.41
N GLU A 96 10.92 6.02 4.23
CA GLU A 96 9.98 7.15 4.09
C GLU A 96 10.52 8.28 3.19
N SER A 97 11.81 8.24 2.82
CA SER A 97 12.48 9.29 2.03
C SER A 97 12.20 9.14 0.53
N VAL A 98 10.92 9.15 0.16
CA VAL A 98 10.38 8.94 -1.20
C VAL A 98 9.66 10.19 -1.70
N CYS A 99 9.93 10.59 -2.95
CA CYS A 99 9.24 11.72 -3.57
C CYS A 99 7.99 11.22 -4.30
N CYS A 100 6.88 11.96 -4.22
CA CYS A 100 5.67 11.63 -5.00
C CYS A 100 5.91 11.61 -6.52
N ARG A 101 7.01 12.20 -7.01
CA ARG A 101 7.42 12.15 -8.42
C ARG A 101 8.11 10.85 -8.81
N GLU A 102 8.57 10.06 -7.85
CA GLU A 102 9.22 8.76 -8.07
C GLU A 102 8.20 7.61 -8.13
N ILE A 103 6.93 7.91 -7.82
CA ILE A 103 5.83 6.96 -7.81
C ILE A 103 5.03 7.11 -9.11
N PRO A 104 5.08 6.15 -10.06
CA PRO A 104 4.41 6.27 -11.36
C PRO A 104 2.91 6.61 -11.24
N ALA A 105 2.19 5.91 -10.37
CA ALA A 105 0.76 6.14 -10.13
C ALA A 105 0.45 7.57 -9.62
N ALA A 106 1.36 8.17 -8.85
CA ALA A 106 1.20 9.56 -8.39
C ALA A 106 1.48 10.54 -9.53
N THR A 107 2.47 10.27 -10.38
CA THR A 107 2.75 11.11 -11.56
C THR A 107 1.66 11.03 -12.63
N GLU A 108 0.98 9.90 -12.76
CA GLU A 108 -0.18 9.76 -13.66
C GLU A 108 -1.36 10.63 -13.18
N LYS A 109 -1.64 10.62 -11.87
CA LYS A 109 -2.72 11.41 -11.26
C LYS A 109 -2.41 12.91 -11.19
N GLN A 110 -1.13 13.26 -11.11
CA GLN A 110 -0.66 14.64 -11.08
C GLN A 110 0.60 14.78 -11.96
N PRO A 111 0.45 15.10 -13.25
CA PRO A 111 1.56 15.16 -14.19
C PRO A 111 2.65 16.16 -13.83
N SER A 112 2.29 17.25 -13.13
CA SER A 112 3.24 18.29 -12.74
C SER A 112 3.04 18.74 -11.29
N GLY A 113 4.12 19.15 -10.63
CA GLY A 113 4.10 19.56 -9.22
C GLY A 113 3.87 18.40 -8.25
N CYS A 114 3.50 18.76 -7.02
CA CYS A 114 3.28 17.80 -5.93
C CYS A 114 1.86 17.21 -5.99
N ILE A 115 1.75 15.91 -5.67
CA ILE A 115 0.46 15.20 -5.62
C ILE A 115 -0.53 15.83 -4.63
N THR A 116 -0.03 16.49 -3.58
CA THR A 116 -0.87 17.19 -2.59
C THR A 116 -1.59 18.41 -3.17
N SER A 117 -1.13 18.91 -4.31
CA SER A 117 -1.80 20.00 -5.05
C SER A 117 -2.88 19.49 -6.01
N ASN A 118 -3.10 18.18 -6.10
CA ASN A 118 -4.21 17.62 -6.87
C ASN A 118 -5.54 18.04 -6.23
N VAL A 119 -6.50 18.47 -7.05
CA VAL A 119 -7.81 18.99 -6.58
C VAL A 119 -8.60 17.99 -5.73
N ARG A 120 -8.33 16.69 -5.89
CA ARG A 120 -9.00 15.62 -5.14
C ARG A 120 -8.26 15.24 -3.85
N PHE A 121 -7.00 15.64 -3.68
CA PHE A 121 -6.18 15.23 -2.54
C PHE A 121 -6.79 15.67 -1.22
N HIS A 122 -7.28 16.91 -1.15
CA HIS A 122 -7.93 17.42 0.05
C HIS A 122 -9.18 16.60 0.41
N THR A 123 -10.14 16.49 -0.50
CA THR A 123 -11.40 15.79 -0.26
C THR A 123 -11.23 14.29 0.03
N LEU A 124 -10.26 13.62 -0.60
CA LEU A 124 -10.11 12.17 -0.45
C LEU A 124 -9.15 11.75 0.67
N CYS A 125 -8.20 12.61 1.05
CA CYS A 125 -7.14 12.24 1.99
C CYS A 125 -7.10 13.08 3.26
N LEU A 126 -7.69 14.28 3.26
CA LEU A 126 -7.62 15.22 4.39
C LEU A 126 -8.98 15.61 4.97
N ASP A 127 -10.07 15.42 4.24
CA ASP A 127 -11.43 15.71 4.70
C ASP A 127 -11.91 14.61 5.66
N ASP A 128 -12.01 14.97 6.93
CA ASP A 128 -12.39 14.08 8.03
C ASP A 128 -13.81 13.52 7.87
N VAL A 129 -14.77 14.35 7.45
CA VAL A 129 -16.15 13.93 7.21
C VAL A 129 -16.21 12.85 6.12
N VAL A 130 -15.46 13.03 5.02
CA VAL A 130 -15.39 12.01 3.96
C VAL A 130 -14.75 10.73 4.47
N LEU A 131 -13.64 10.83 5.22
CA LEU A 131 -12.94 9.67 5.78
C LEU A 131 -13.82 8.90 6.78
N ASP A 132 -14.58 9.60 7.63
CA ASP A 132 -15.52 9.00 8.59
C ASP A 132 -16.66 8.27 7.88
N VAL A 133 -17.25 8.87 6.84
CA VAL A 133 -18.29 8.21 6.03
C VAL A 133 -17.74 6.92 5.41
N VAL A 134 -16.53 6.95 4.86
CA VAL A 134 -15.90 5.75 4.29
C VAL A 134 -15.63 4.71 5.37
N PHE A 135 -15.10 5.13 6.53
CA PHE A 135 -14.81 4.25 7.66
C PHE A 135 -16.08 3.53 8.15
N HIS A 136 -17.15 4.27 8.41
CA HIS A 136 -18.43 3.69 8.84
C HIS A 136 -19.05 2.79 7.77
N THR A 137 -19.00 3.21 6.50
CA THR A 137 -19.46 2.36 5.39
C THR A 137 -18.70 1.03 5.35
N LEU A 138 -17.39 1.03 5.57
CA LEU A 138 -16.60 -0.19 5.61
C LEU A 138 -16.98 -1.09 6.80
N GLN A 139 -17.18 -0.49 7.99
CA GLN A 139 -17.62 -1.23 9.18
C GLN A 139 -19.00 -1.87 9.00
N ASP A 140 -19.96 -1.14 8.42
CA ASP A 140 -21.32 -1.64 8.15
C ASP A 140 -21.32 -2.86 7.20
N HIS A 141 -20.29 -2.97 6.36
CA HIS A 141 -20.10 -4.09 5.44
C HIS A 141 -19.14 -5.16 6.01
N GLY A 142 -18.86 -5.12 7.32
CA GLY A 142 -18.07 -6.13 8.03
C GLY A 142 -16.56 -6.03 7.80
N VAL A 143 -16.05 -4.95 7.20
CA VAL A 143 -14.61 -4.72 7.04
C VAL A 143 -14.05 -4.10 8.31
N ARG A 144 -13.23 -4.85 9.04
CA ARG A 144 -12.51 -4.33 10.21
C ARG A 144 -11.37 -3.42 9.78
N VAL A 145 -11.55 -2.11 9.98
CA VAL A 145 -10.49 -1.12 9.85
C VAL A 145 -9.85 -0.93 11.23
N GLU A 146 -8.70 -1.56 11.45
CA GLU A 146 -7.95 -1.40 12.70
C GLU A 146 -7.08 -0.14 12.62
N ASN A 147 -7.38 0.84 13.47
CA ASN A 147 -6.56 2.04 13.61
C ASN A 147 -5.46 1.73 14.63
N THR A 148 -4.35 1.15 14.18
CA THR A 148 -3.16 1.01 15.03
C THR A 148 -2.57 2.39 15.25
N ARG A 149 -2.92 3.00 16.38
CA ARG A 149 -2.20 4.14 16.96
C ARG A 149 -0.90 3.67 17.59
#